data_AF-A0A838G8C4-F1
#
_entry.id   AF-A0A838G8C4-F1
#
_cell.length_a   1.000
_cell.length_b   1.000
_cell.length_c   1.000
_cell.angle_alpha   90.00
_cell.angle_beta   90.00
_cell.angle_gamma   90.00
#
_symmetry.space_group_name_H-M   'P 1'
#
loop_
_entity.id
_entity.type
_entity.pdbx_description
1 polymer ?
#
loop_
_entity_poly.entity_id
_entity_poly.type
_entity_poly.pdbx_seq_one_letter_code
_entity_poly.pdbx_strand_id
1 'polypeptide(L)'
;MTERGPGDGTRTMIVVFTGTDFAAAVRDALPAPSGSGELLVLPSSLRRTDRLAQAVRQEFRRDGIVSHLLLPANPVADLIRRAPGNHDEQWAEVEIRAPDRQVAAVTLPARLTGGASIWAVTDVDRVGGTGPYVLDLMARYLHPVSRFRQIATPRRSDAAVDVNLAVMPSRFVVGKTLGGIAVVGVAVDPIATELFALALADEDLPTDRAVTGPWEDRVVQRATELEIGIQIPQQLAIEFVGEPLPAVREVIGRVAGRIGVPFA
;
A
#
# COMPACT_ATOMS: atom_id res chain seq x y z
N MET A 1 35.35 24.56 -13.08
CA MET A 1 33.99 24.68 -12.50
C MET A 1 33.09 23.85 -13.41
N THR A 2 32.94 22.58 -13.06
CA THR A 2 32.24 21.58 -13.87
C THR A 2 30.77 21.69 -13.58
N GLU A 3 29.97 22.08 -14.57
CA GLU A 3 28.52 22.05 -14.48
C GLU A 3 28.06 20.62 -14.17
N ARG A 4 27.54 20.40 -12.96
CA ARG A 4 26.72 19.22 -12.68
C ARG A 4 25.48 19.36 -13.55
N GLY A 5 25.34 18.45 -14.52
CA GLY A 5 24.16 18.39 -15.38
C GLY A 5 22.87 18.28 -14.56
N PRO A 6 21.73 18.64 -15.17
CA PRO A 6 20.43 18.65 -14.49
C PRO A 6 20.10 17.26 -13.95
N GLY A 7 20.20 17.17 -12.62
CA GLY A 7 19.47 16.27 -11.73
C GLY A 7 19.44 14.81 -12.12
N ASP A 8 20.35 14.03 -11.53
CA ASP A 8 20.06 12.64 -11.19
C ASP A 8 18.94 12.66 -10.13
N GLY A 9 17.71 12.90 -10.59
CA GLY A 9 16.54 12.97 -9.75
C GLY A 9 16.42 11.65 -9.03
N THR A 10 16.41 11.67 -7.70
CA THR A 10 16.33 10.47 -6.86
C THR A 10 15.19 9.59 -7.36
N ARG A 11 15.53 8.47 -8.00
CA ARG A 11 14.54 7.51 -8.45
C ARG A 11 13.93 6.85 -7.22
N THR A 12 12.60 6.79 -7.21
CA THR A 12 11.86 5.93 -6.30
C THR A 12 12.11 4.48 -6.71
N MET A 13 12.46 3.65 -5.75
CA MET A 13 12.81 2.26 -5.97
C MET A 13 11.80 1.33 -5.31
N ILE A 14 11.34 0.34 -6.08
CA ILE A 14 10.68 -0.85 -5.56
C ILE A 14 11.73 -1.95 -5.49
N VAL A 15 12.00 -2.42 -4.29
CA VAL A 15 12.92 -3.53 -4.07
C VAL A 15 12.12 -4.81 -3.99
N VAL A 16 12.47 -5.77 -4.85
CA VAL A 16 11.75 -7.03 -5.04
C VAL A 16 12.57 -8.17 -4.45
N PHE A 17 11.90 -8.95 -3.60
CA PHE A 17 12.42 -10.11 -2.90
C PHE A 17 11.62 -11.33 -3.31
N THR A 18 12.27 -12.49 -3.30
CA THR A 18 11.63 -13.76 -3.64
C THR A 18 11.90 -14.80 -2.56
N GLY A 19 10.96 -15.71 -2.35
CA GLY A 19 11.10 -16.77 -1.36
C GLY A 19 10.13 -17.92 -1.60
N THR A 20 10.38 -19.06 -0.96
CA THR A 20 9.48 -20.23 -1.04
C THR A 20 8.10 -19.95 -0.44
N ASP A 21 8.00 -18.95 0.44
CA ASP A 21 6.78 -18.40 0.99
C ASP A 21 6.99 -16.93 1.36
N PHE A 22 5.93 -16.24 1.81
CA PHE A 22 6.02 -14.84 2.21
C PHE A 22 6.95 -14.61 3.41
N ALA A 23 7.10 -15.57 4.34
CA ALA A 23 7.99 -15.39 5.48
C ALA A 23 9.46 -15.38 5.03
N ALA A 24 9.84 -16.26 4.10
CA ALA A 24 11.16 -16.26 3.49
C ALA A 24 11.43 -14.97 2.72
N ALA A 25 10.51 -14.55 1.85
CA ALA A 25 10.68 -13.33 1.04
C ALA A 25 10.74 -12.06 1.91
N VAL A 26 9.89 -11.97 2.94
CA VAL A 26 9.83 -10.81 3.85
C VAL A 26 11.07 -10.71 4.73
N ARG A 27 11.66 -11.83 5.17
CA ARG A 27 12.88 -11.81 5.99
C ARG A 27 14.01 -11.04 5.32
N ASP A 28 14.16 -11.21 4.02
CA ASP A 28 15.19 -10.51 3.25
C ASP A 28 14.75 -9.08 2.91
N ALA A 29 13.43 -8.83 2.90
CA ALA A 29 12.83 -7.57 2.48
C ALA A 29 12.82 -6.46 3.52
N LEU A 30 12.68 -6.83 4.80
CA LEU A 30 12.47 -5.86 5.86
C LEU A 30 13.81 -5.28 6.32
N PRO A 31 14.06 -3.98 6.12
CA PRO A 31 15.17 -3.35 6.82
C PRO A 31 14.91 -3.41 8.33
N ALA A 32 15.98 -3.47 9.12
CA ALA A 32 15.89 -3.25 10.55
C ALA A 32 15.12 -1.93 10.78
N PRO A 33 13.99 -1.94 11.51
CA PRO A 33 13.19 -0.74 11.65
C PRO A 33 13.98 0.33 12.41
N SER A 34 14.07 1.50 11.80
CA SER A 34 14.68 2.67 12.42
C SER A 34 13.66 3.35 13.33
N GLY A 35 13.60 2.95 14.61
CA GLY A 35 12.81 3.66 15.62
C GLY A 35 12.37 2.79 16.79
N SER A 36 12.29 3.38 17.98
CA SER A 36 11.80 2.74 19.20
C SER A 36 10.27 2.86 19.38
N GLY A 37 9.54 3.13 18.29
CA GLY A 37 8.11 3.44 18.30
C GLY A 37 7.21 2.23 18.07
N GLU A 38 5.93 2.41 18.37
CA GLU A 38 4.89 1.46 18.00
C GLU A 38 4.77 1.35 16.47
N LEU A 39 4.65 0.12 15.97
CA LEU A 39 4.49 -0.18 14.55
C LEU A 39 3.09 -0.73 14.25
N LEU A 40 2.36 -0.07 13.35
CA LEU A 40 1.05 -0.49 12.89
C LEU A 40 1.15 -1.13 11.51
N VAL A 41 0.59 -2.33 11.38
CA VAL A 41 0.51 -3.08 10.13
C VAL A 41 -0.95 -3.10 9.67
N LEU A 42 -1.19 -2.62 8.44
CA LEU A 42 -2.51 -2.45 7.83
C LEU A 42 -2.66 -3.43 6.66
N PRO A 43 -3.37 -4.56 6.81
CA PRO A 43 -3.57 -5.50 5.71
C PRO A 43 -4.66 -5.03 4.75
N SER A 44 -4.43 -5.17 3.45
CA SER A 44 -5.41 -4.86 2.41
C SER A 44 -6.57 -5.85 2.36
N SER A 45 -6.36 -7.11 2.73
CA SER A 45 -7.44 -8.09 2.81
C SER A 45 -8.45 -7.81 3.93
N LEU A 46 -8.14 -6.86 4.83
CA LEU A 46 -8.92 -6.49 6.02
C LEU A 46 -9.18 -7.68 6.97
N ARG A 47 -8.33 -8.72 6.90
CA ARG A 47 -8.48 -9.95 7.69
C ARG A 47 -7.29 -10.16 8.62
N ARG A 48 -7.55 -10.76 9.77
CA ARG A 48 -6.48 -11.21 10.69
C ARG A 48 -5.60 -12.28 10.08
N THR A 49 -6.14 -13.06 9.15
CA THR A 49 -5.46 -14.20 8.52
C THR A 49 -4.74 -13.82 7.22
N ASP A 50 -4.47 -12.53 7.00
CA ASP A 50 -3.68 -12.06 5.86
C ASP A 50 -2.26 -12.65 5.93
N ARG A 51 -1.84 -13.40 4.90
CA ARG A 51 -0.59 -14.17 4.95
C ARG A 51 0.61 -13.23 4.96
N LEU A 52 0.61 -12.22 4.11
CA LEU A 52 1.70 -11.27 3.99
C LEU A 52 1.82 -10.41 5.26
N ALA A 53 0.71 -9.90 5.78
CA ALA A 53 0.75 -9.12 7.02
C ALA A 53 1.18 -9.95 8.24
N GLN A 54 0.81 -11.24 8.29
CA GLN A 54 1.31 -12.13 9.34
C GLN A 54 2.81 -12.41 9.19
N ALA A 55 3.31 -12.62 7.97
CA ALA A 55 4.74 -12.77 7.71
C ALA A 55 5.53 -11.53 8.16
N VAL A 56 5.08 -10.34 7.76
CA VAL A 56 5.66 -9.04 8.17
C VAL A 56 5.72 -8.92 9.69
N ARG A 57 4.61 -9.19 10.40
CA ARG A 57 4.57 -9.13 11.86
C ARG A 57 5.44 -10.18 12.55
N GLN A 58 5.56 -11.36 11.96
CA GLN A 58 6.39 -12.43 12.49
C GLN A 58 7.86 -12.06 12.43
N GLU A 59 8.33 -11.49 11.31
CA GLU A 59 9.70 -10.99 11.20
C GLU A 59 9.96 -9.85 12.19
N PHE A 60 9.08 -8.86 12.30
CA PHE A 60 9.23 -7.81 13.33
C PHE A 60 9.31 -8.37 14.75
N ARG A 61 8.53 -9.40 15.07
CA ARG A 61 8.60 -10.06 16.38
C ARG A 61 9.95 -10.73 16.60
N ARG A 62 10.55 -11.35 15.57
CA ARG A 62 11.88 -11.98 15.67
C ARG A 62 12.95 -10.94 16.00
N ASP A 63 12.81 -9.74 15.44
CA ASP A 63 13.71 -8.61 15.68
C ASP A 63 13.38 -7.84 16.97
N GLY A 64 12.42 -8.33 17.78
CA GLY A 64 12.04 -7.70 19.05
C GLY A 64 11.17 -6.44 18.91
N ILE A 65 10.64 -6.15 17.73
CA ILE A 65 9.77 -4.99 17.48
C ILE A 65 8.32 -5.34 17.77
N VAL A 66 7.70 -4.48 18.59
CA VAL A 66 6.28 -4.57 18.90
C VAL A 66 5.46 -4.05 17.71
N SER A 67 4.77 -4.98 17.04
CA SER A 67 3.89 -4.68 15.91
C SER A 67 2.43 -5.05 16.19
N HIS A 68 1.53 -4.12 15.86
CA HIS A 68 0.09 -4.30 16.00
C HIS A 68 -0.56 -4.41 14.63
N LEU A 69 -1.33 -5.48 14.43
CA LEU A 69 -2.22 -5.55 13.29
C LEU A 69 -3.44 -4.70 13.60
N LEU A 70 -3.59 -3.58 12.88
CA LEU A 70 -4.80 -2.78 12.98
C LEU A 70 -5.75 -3.23 11.88
N LEU A 71 -7.00 -3.47 12.24
CA LEU A 71 -8.07 -3.79 11.30
C LEU A 71 -9.11 -2.67 11.36
N PRO A 72 -9.84 -2.41 10.27
CA PRO A 72 -10.89 -1.41 10.31
C PRO A 72 -11.97 -1.82 11.31
N ALA A 73 -12.54 -0.82 11.99
CA ALA A 73 -13.65 -1.05 12.89
C ALA A 73 -14.81 -1.73 12.14
N ASN A 74 -15.36 -2.78 12.75
CA ASN A 74 -16.48 -3.51 12.19
C ASN A 74 -17.76 -2.73 12.52
N PRO A 75 -18.51 -2.24 11.53
CA PRO A 75 -19.67 -1.39 11.77
C PRO A 75 -20.74 -2.09 12.63
N VAL A 76 -20.88 -3.42 12.52
CA VAL A 76 -21.82 -4.20 13.33
C VAL A 76 -21.33 -4.31 14.77
N ALA A 77 -20.03 -4.53 14.97
CA ALA A 77 -19.44 -4.60 16.31
C ALA A 77 -19.50 -3.23 17.01
N ASP A 78 -19.30 -2.13 16.30
CA ASP A 78 -19.39 -0.78 16.84
C ASP A 78 -20.81 -0.42 17.26
N LEU A 79 -21.82 -0.86 16.50
CA LEU A 79 -23.21 -0.68 16.87
C LEU A 79 -23.53 -1.37 18.21
N ILE A 80 -22.96 -2.55 18.44
CA ILE A 80 -23.12 -3.34 19.68
C ILE A 80 -22.28 -2.74 20.83
N ARG A 81 -21.10 -2.20 20.54
CA ARG A 81 -20.18 -1.59 21.53
C ARG A 81 -20.63 -0.24 22.08
N ARG A 82 -21.69 0.36 21.55
CA ARG A 82 -22.34 1.53 22.16
C ARG A 82 -23.02 1.24 23.51
N ALA A 83 -22.90 0.02 24.03
CA ALA A 83 -23.15 -0.26 25.44
C ALA A 83 -22.18 0.58 26.31
N PRO A 84 -22.67 1.23 27.37
CA PRO A 84 -21.84 2.10 28.21
C PRO A 84 -20.69 1.30 28.85
N GLY A 85 -19.44 1.68 28.56
CA GLY A 85 -18.24 1.13 29.23
C GLY A 85 -17.12 0.60 28.34
N ASN A 86 -17.26 0.56 27.01
CA ASN A 86 -16.21 0.06 26.11
C ASN A 86 -15.60 1.20 25.27
N HIS A 87 -14.64 1.92 25.86
CA HIS A 87 -14.08 3.19 25.36
C HIS A 87 -12.76 3.07 24.57
N ASP A 88 -12.34 1.86 24.16
CA ASP A 88 -10.94 1.65 23.78
C ASP A 88 -10.51 2.14 22.39
N GLU A 89 -11.43 2.56 21.52
CA GLU A 89 -11.05 3.15 20.23
C GLU A 89 -11.38 4.65 20.20
N GLN A 90 -10.38 5.45 20.55
CA GLN A 90 -10.45 6.90 20.40
C GLN A 90 -10.38 7.26 18.92
N TRP A 91 -11.30 8.09 18.46
CA TRP A 91 -11.36 8.61 17.10
C TRP A 91 -10.80 10.03 17.07
N ALA A 92 -9.97 10.31 16.07
CA ALA A 92 -9.42 11.63 15.83
C ALA A 92 -9.94 12.16 14.50
N GLU A 93 -10.33 13.44 14.48
CA GLU A 93 -10.60 14.16 13.25
C GLU A 93 -9.30 14.77 12.72
N VAL A 94 -9.02 14.58 11.44
CA VAL A 94 -7.84 15.08 10.74
C VAL A 94 -8.29 15.92 9.57
N GLU A 95 -7.84 17.17 9.53
CA GLU A 95 -8.07 18.07 8.41
C GLU A 95 -7.21 17.65 7.20
N ILE A 96 -7.82 17.58 6.02
CA ILE A 96 -7.10 17.36 4.76
C ILE A 96 -6.78 18.73 4.18
N ARG A 97 -5.51 19.01 3.87
CA ARG A 97 -5.06 20.30 3.34
C ARG A 97 -4.59 20.19 1.89
N ALA A 98 -5.55 20.08 0.98
CA ALA A 98 -5.34 20.25 -0.46
C ALA A 98 -6.39 21.24 -1.02
N PRO A 99 -6.04 22.04 -2.04
CA PRO A 99 -6.97 23.01 -2.64
C PRO A 99 -8.16 22.33 -3.32
N ASP A 100 -7.94 21.15 -3.91
CA ASP A 100 -8.91 20.50 -4.80
C ASP A 100 -9.55 19.26 -4.16
N ARG A 101 -9.51 19.18 -2.83
CA ARG A 101 -10.01 18.03 -2.05
C ARG A 101 -11.53 17.87 -2.17
N GLN A 102 -11.98 16.63 -2.31
CA GLN A 102 -13.38 16.23 -2.23
C GLN A 102 -13.88 16.17 -0.79
N VAL A 103 -12.98 15.92 0.16
CA VAL A 103 -13.29 15.80 1.59
C VAL A 103 -12.42 16.76 2.39
N ALA A 104 -13.03 17.58 3.25
CA ALA A 104 -12.31 18.60 4.01
C ALA A 104 -11.61 18.07 5.27
N ALA A 105 -12.21 17.07 5.92
CA ALA A 105 -11.66 16.41 7.08
C ALA A 105 -12.18 14.96 7.13
N VAL A 106 -11.40 14.09 7.75
CA VAL A 106 -11.72 12.68 7.91
C VAL A 106 -11.58 12.26 9.37
N THR A 107 -12.36 11.27 9.78
CA THR A 107 -12.27 10.71 11.13
C THR A 107 -11.62 9.34 11.05
N LEU A 108 -10.52 9.16 11.77
CA LEU A 108 -9.68 7.96 11.77
C LEU A 108 -9.43 7.49 13.22
N PRO A 109 -9.04 6.23 13.46
CA PRO A 109 -8.56 5.80 14.76
C PRO A 109 -7.35 6.65 15.18
N ALA A 110 -7.35 7.15 16.42
CA ALA A 110 -6.30 8.05 16.92
C ALA A 110 -4.89 7.43 16.87
N ARG A 111 -4.81 6.09 16.88
CA ARG A 111 -3.54 5.36 16.69
C ARG A 111 -2.90 5.58 15.32
N LEU A 112 -3.70 5.81 14.28
CA LEU A 112 -3.19 6.16 12.94
C LEU A 112 -2.66 7.59 12.87
N THR A 113 -3.09 8.47 13.77
CA THR A 113 -2.71 9.89 13.76
C THR A 113 -1.62 10.22 14.79
N GLY A 114 -1.37 9.33 15.75
CA GLY A 114 -0.51 9.53 16.91
C GLY A 114 1.01 9.36 16.68
N GLY A 115 1.49 9.43 15.45
CA GLY A 115 2.93 9.35 15.13
C GLY A 115 3.53 7.94 15.11
N ALA A 116 2.70 6.88 15.19
CA ALA A 116 3.16 5.52 15.00
C ALA A 116 3.73 5.32 13.58
N SER A 117 4.71 4.42 13.42
CA SER A 117 5.13 3.99 12.09
C SER A 117 4.02 3.13 11.49
N ILE A 118 3.60 3.43 10.27
CA ILE A 118 2.51 2.74 9.59
C ILE A 118 3.06 2.02 8.37
N TRP A 119 2.75 0.74 8.27
CA TRP A 119 3.09 -0.12 7.15
C TRP A 119 1.81 -0.65 6.51
N ALA A 120 1.59 -0.26 5.26
CA ALA A 120 0.49 -0.77 4.45
C ALA A 120 0.94 -2.04 3.73
N VAL A 121 0.15 -3.11 3.86
CA VAL A 121 0.51 -4.44 3.37
C VAL A 121 -0.58 -4.97 2.45
N THR A 122 -0.22 -5.24 1.19
CA THR A 122 -1.15 -5.66 0.14
C THR A 122 -0.82 -7.06 -0.36
N ASP A 123 -1.63 -8.06 0.03
CA ASP A 123 -1.59 -9.42 -0.55
C ASP A 123 -2.47 -9.43 -1.82
N VAL A 124 -1.84 -9.35 -2.99
CA VAL A 124 -2.51 -9.23 -4.30
C VAL A 124 -3.43 -10.43 -4.56
N ASP A 125 -3.00 -11.64 -4.16
CA ASP A 125 -3.80 -12.87 -4.32
C ASP A 125 -5.14 -12.78 -3.56
N ARG A 126 -5.20 -11.99 -2.47
CA ARG A 126 -6.35 -11.93 -1.58
C ARG A 126 -7.36 -10.85 -1.94
N VAL A 127 -6.93 -9.81 -2.66
CA VAL A 127 -7.80 -8.69 -3.06
C VAL A 127 -8.44 -8.88 -4.45
N GLY A 128 -7.98 -9.88 -5.21
CA GLY A 128 -8.74 -10.48 -6.31
C GLY A 128 -9.10 -9.54 -7.45
N GLY A 129 -8.17 -8.67 -7.87
CA GLY A 129 -8.36 -7.74 -8.98
C GLY A 129 -9.14 -6.46 -8.62
N THR A 130 -9.99 -6.48 -7.58
CA THR A 130 -10.89 -5.37 -7.23
C THR A 130 -10.40 -4.45 -6.10
N GLY A 131 -9.26 -4.77 -5.48
CA GLY A 131 -8.73 -4.02 -4.35
C GLY A 131 -9.41 -4.34 -2.99
N PRO A 132 -9.05 -3.64 -1.91
CA PRO A 132 -8.22 -2.44 -1.91
C PRO A 132 -6.76 -2.73 -2.24
N TYR A 133 -6.14 -1.84 -3.00
CA TYR A 133 -4.70 -1.80 -3.22
C TYR A 133 -4.07 -0.82 -2.23
N VAL A 134 -3.06 -0.08 -2.63
CA VAL A 134 -2.26 0.79 -1.76
C VAL A 134 -2.98 2.11 -1.50
N LEU A 135 -3.42 2.79 -2.55
CA LEU A 135 -3.95 4.15 -2.48
C LEU A 135 -5.39 4.23 -1.98
N ASP A 136 -6.18 3.15 -2.02
CA ASP A 136 -7.54 3.13 -1.46
C ASP A 136 -7.61 2.46 -0.07
N LEU A 137 -6.47 1.98 0.46
CA LEU A 137 -6.45 1.25 1.72
C LEU A 137 -6.88 2.12 2.91
N MET A 138 -6.37 3.35 3.00
CA MET A 138 -6.65 4.22 4.16
C MET A 138 -8.14 4.55 4.29
N ALA A 139 -8.86 4.64 3.18
CA ALA A 139 -10.31 4.82 3.16
C ALA A 139 -11.06 3.72 3.92
N ARG A 140 -10.50 2.49 3.98
CA ARG A 140 -11.09 1.37 4.72
C ARG A 140 -11.00 1.57 6.23
N TYR A 141 -10.06 2.37 6.72
CA TYR A 141 -9.85 2.64 8.14
C TYR A 141 -10.61 3.87 8.65
N LEU A 142 -11.35 4.57 7.78
CA LEU A 142 -12.25 5.64 8.21
C LEU A 142 -13.27 5.16 9.23
N HIS A 143 -13.65 6.07 10.13
CA HIS A 143 -14.81 5.92 11.01
C HIS A 143 -16.03 5.47 10.19
N PRO A 144 -16.87 4.54 10.69
CA PRO A 144 -17.98 4.00 9.91
C PRO A 144 -18.87 5.05 9.26
N VAL A 145 -19.21 6.13 9.98
CA VAL A 145 -20.04 7.22 9.44
C VAL A 145 -19.34 7.94 8.27
N SER A 146 -18.04 8.20 8.38
CA SER A 146 -17.25 8.85 7.33
C SER A 146 -17.09 7.94 6.11
N ARG A 147 -16.94 6.62 6.33
CA ARG A 147 -16.93 5.61 5.26
C ARG A 147 -18.24 5.57 4.49
N PHE A 148 -19.39 5.61 5.17
CA PHE A 148 -20.70 5.67 4.51
C PHE A 148 -20.85 6.94 3.66
N ARG A 149 -20.41 8.10 4.17
CA ARG A 149 -20.41 9.36 3.42
C ARG A 149 -19.56 9.27 2.14
N GLN A 150 -18.38 8.67 2.25
CA GLN A 150 -17.47 8.47 1.13
C GLN A 150 -18.08 7.56 0.06
N ILE A 151 -18.74 6.46 0.45
CA ILE A 151 -19.42 5.55 -0.48
C ILE A 151 -20.54 6.27 -1.25
N ALA A 152 -21.23 7.21 -0.60
CA ALA A 152 -22.29 8.01 -1.22
C ALA A 152 -21.76 9.15 -2.13
N THR A 153 -20.46 9.41 -2.14
CA THR A 153 -19.86 10.48 -2.95
C THR A 153 -19.72 10.04 -4.41
N PRO A 154 -20.16 10.85 -5.41
CA PRO A 154 -20.07 10.50 -6.83
C PRO A 154 -18.64 10.18 -7.31
N ARG A 155 -17.64 10.81 -6.69
CA ARG A 155 -16.20 10.64 -6.96
C ARG A 155 -15.52 9.84 -5.84
N ARG A 156 -16.10 8.69 -5.48
CA ARG A 156 -15.63 7.87 -4.34
C ARG A 156 -14.15 7.46 -4.44
N SER A 157 -13.64 7.20 -5.64
CA SER A 157 -12.23 6.84 -5.84
C SER A 157 -11.34 8.03 -5.51
N ASP A 158 -11.67 9.22 -6.00
CA ASP A 158 -10.90 10.44 -5.73
C ASP A 158 -10.91 10.76 -4.23
N ALA A 159 -12.09 10.64 -3.60
CA ALA A 159 -12.24 10.80 -2.16
C ALA A 159 -11.50 9.72 -1.34
N ALA A 160 -11.16 8.56 -1.92
CA ALA A 160 -10.33 7.55 -1.25
C ALA A 160 -8.85 7.95 -1.27
N VAL A 161 -8.38 8.51 -2.38
CA VAL A 161 -7.01 9.02 -2.50
C VAL A 161 -6.78 10.20 -1.57
N ASP A 162 -7.73 11.13 -1.49
CA ASP A 162 -7.67 12.29 -0.59
C ASP A 162 -7.43 11.88 0.88
N VAL A 163 -7.89 10.70 1.31
CA VAL A 163 -7.69 10.20 2.70
C VAL A 163 -6.20 9.98 3.00
N ASN A 164 -5.37 9.63 2.02
CA ASN A 164 -3.92 9.45 2.23
C ASN A 164 -3.21 10.75 2.61
N LEU A 165 -3.80 11.92 2.31
CA LEU A 165 -3.28 13.22 2.76
C LEU A 165 -3.46 13.43 4.27
N ALA A 166 -4.40 12.71 4.90
CA ALA A 166 -4.59 12.78 6.35
C ALA A 166 -3.58 11.91 7.10
N VAL A 167 -3.28 10.72 6.57
CA VAL A 167 -2.34 9.76 7.14
C VAL A 167 -1.64 9.03 6.01
N MET A 168 -0.32 9.16 5.93
CA MET A 168 0.51 8.50 4.94
C MET A 168 1.31 7.36 5.58
N PRO A 169 1.16 6.10 5.11
CA PRO A 169 2.04 5.02 5.51
C PRO A 169 3.51 5.34 5.21
N SER A 170 4.39 4.94 6.11
CA SER A 170 5.84 5.12 5.97
C SER A 170 6.51 4.10 5.04
N ARG A 171 5.82 2.97 4.83
CA ARG A 171 6.24 1.85 3.99
C ARG A 171 5.03 1.15 3.40
N PHE A 172 5.22 0.65 2.19
CA PHE A 172 4.26 -0.14 1.45
C PHE A 172 4.90 -1.46 1.06
N VAL A 173 4.21 -2.56 1.36
CA VAL A 173 4.64 -3.93 1.08
C VAL A 173 3.58 -4.58 0.23
N VAL A 174 3.93 -4.99 -0.99
CA VAL A 174 3.02 -5.69 -1.90
C VAL A 174 3.56 -7.09 -2.11
N GLY A 175 2.69 -8.09 -2.04
CA GLY A 175 3.08 -9.47 -2.24
C GLY A 175 2.11 -10.24 -3.13
N LYS A 176 2.66 -11.16 -3.93
CA LYS A 176 1.91 -12.07 -4.79
C LYS A 176 2.58 -13.45 -4.81
N THR A 177 1.80 -14.51 -4.96
CA THR A 177 2.35 -15.86 -5.19
C THR A 177 2.39 -16.16 -6.69
N LEU A 178 3.58 -16.39 -7.25
CA LEU A 178 3.80 -16.73 -8.65
C LEU A 178 4.36 -18.14 -8.78
N GLY A 179 3.58 -19.09 -9.32
CA GLY A 179 4.05 -20.46 -9.53
C GLY A 179 4.53 -21.16 -8.24
N GLY A 180 3.96 -20.81 -7.08
CA GLY A 180 4.37 -21.32 -5.77
C GLY A 180 5.51 -20.55 -5.10
N ILE A 181 6.03 -19.50 -5.74
CA ILE A 181 7.07 -18.63 -5.19
C ILE A 181 6.43 -17.34 -4.72
N ALA A 182 6.72 -16.93 -3.49
CA ALA A 182 6.30 -15.62 -3.00
C ALA A 182 7.23 -14.54 -3.57
N VAL A 183 6.62 -13.51 -4.14
CA VAL A 183 7.29 -12.29 -4.56
C VAL A 183 6.79 -11.14 -3.69
N VAL A 184 7.72 -10.36 -3.14
CA VAL A 184 7.42 -9.22 -2.26
C VAL A 184 8.14 -7.99 -2.79
N GLY A 185 7.39 -6.95 -3.14
CA GLY A 185 7.91 -5.62 -3.42
C GLY A 185 7.78 -4.71 -2.20
N VAL A 186 8.83 -3.97 -1.86
CA VAL A 186 8.84 -2.96 -0.80
C VAL A 186 9.22 -1.61 -1.36
N ALA A 187 8.43 -0.59 -1.02
CA ALA A 187 8.69 0.79 -1.41
C ALA A 187 8.17 1.79 -0.37
N VAL A 188 8.56 3.05 -0.55
CA VAL A 188 8.16 4.19 0.31
C VAL A 188 7.15 5.10 -0.37
N ASP A 189 7.03 4.97 -1.69
CA ASP A 189 6.20 5.82 -2.53
C ASP A 189 4.87 5.10 -2.83
N PRO A 190 3.72 5.72 -2.51
CA PRO A 190 2.43 5.06 -2.64
C PRO A 190 2.03 4.83 -4.10
N ILE A 191 2.35 5.76 -5.03
CA ILE A 191 2.02 5.62 -6.46
C ILE A 191 2.83 4.50 -7.09
N ALA A 192 4.14 4.46 -6.85
CA ALA A 192 4.99 3.38 -7.31
C ALA A 192 4.45 2.02 -6.85
N THR A 193 4.07 1.94 -5.58
CA THR A 193 3.59 0.69 -4.99
C THR A 193 2.20 0.30 -5.49
N GLU A 194 1.31 1.27 -5.72
CA GLU A 194 0.02 1.04 -6.38
C GLU A 194 0.20 0.48 -7.79
N LEU A 195 1.02 1.15 -8.62
CA LEU A 195 1.29 0.74 -10.00
C LEU A 195 1.84 -0.69 -10.06
N PHE A 196 2.72 -1.03 -9.14
CA PHE A 196 3.25 -2.39 -9.01
C PHE A 196 2.19 -3.41 -8.60
N ALA A 197 1.33 -3.07 -7.63
CA ALA A 197 0.23 -3.93 -7.22
C ALA A 197 -0.79 -4.16 -8.35
N LEU A 198 -1.16 -3.10 -9.08
CA LEU A 198 -2.06 -3.17 -10.23
C LEU A 198 -1.47 -4.05 -11.34
N ALA A 199 -0.23 -3.80 -11.74
CA ALA A 199 0.43 -4.59 -12.77
C ALA A 199 0.65 -6.06 -12.35
N LEU A 200 0.93 -6.33 -11.07
CA LEU A 200 0.96 -7.70 -10.55
C LEU A 200 -0.42 -8.37 -10.58
N ALA A 201 -1.49 -7.63 -10.30
CA ALA A 201 -2.85 -8.16 -10.35
C ALA A 201 -3.27 -8.49 -11.80
N ASP A 202 -2.87 -7.67 -12.77
CA ASP A 202 -3.12 -7.86 -14.19
C ASP A 202 -2.55 -9.18 -14.74
N GLU A 203 -1.49 -9.73 -14.13
CA GLU A 203 -0.90 -11.01 -14.56
C GLU A 203 -1.86 -12.21 -14.47
N ASP A 204 -2.94 -12.12 -13.67
CA ASP A 204 -3.96 -13.17 -13.61
C ASP A 204 -5.07 -13.00 -14.66
N LEU A 205 -5.08 -11.86 -15.37
CA LEU A 205 -6.13 -11.55 -16.34
C LEU A 205 -5.82 -12.18 -17.71
N PRO A 206 -6.85 -12.64 -18.44
CA PRO A 206 -6.71 -13.06 -19.83
C PRO A 206 -6.13 -11.93 -20.70
N THR A 207 -5.15 -12.26 -21.54
CA THR A 207 -4.40 -11.32 -22.40
C THR A 207 -5.27 -10.57 -23.41
N ASP A 208 -6.48 -11.05 -23.70
CA ASP A 208 -7.43 -10.47 -24.66
C ASP A 208 -8.30 -9.35 -24.08
N ARG A 209 -8.24 -9.10 -22.77
CA ARG A 209 -8.92 -7.96 -22.17
C ARG A 209 -8.08 -6.70 -22.39
N ALA A 210 -8.68 -5.71 -23.05
CA ALA A 210 -8.15 -4.35 -23.07
C ALA A 210 -8.16 -3.80 -21.64
N VAL A 211 -7.07 -3.98 -20.91
CA VAL A 211 -6.90 -3.43 -19.58
C VAL A 211 -6.29 -2.03 -19.75
N THR A 212 -7.05 -1.02 -19.35
CA THR A 212 -6.57 0.36 -19.12
C THR A 212 -5.19 0.31 -18.46
N GLY A 213 -4.22 1.08 -18.96
CA GLY A 213 -2.86 1.04 -18.40
C GLY A 213 -2.85 1.41 -16.91
N PRO A 214 -1.91 0.92 -16.08
CA PRO A 214 -1.88 1.28 -14.66
C PRO A 214 -1.82 2.80 -14.40
N TRP A 215 -1.21 3.57 -15.32
CA TRP A 215 -1.17 5.04 -15.28
C TRP A 215 -2.49 5.73 -15.66
N GLU A 216 -3.35 5.03 -16.38
CA GLU A 216 -4.69 5.50 -16.75
C GLU A 216 -5.72 5.17 -15.65
N ASP A 217 -5.31 4.43 -14.60
CA ASP A 217 -6.16 4.19 -13.45
C ASP A 217 -6.50 5.51 -12.74
N ARG A 218 -7.78 5.69 -12.42
CA ARG A 218 -8.30 6.93 -11.85
C ARG A 218 -7.70 7.26 -10.48
N VAL A 219 -7.42 6.25 -9.66
CA VAL A 219 -6.80 6.42 -8.35
C VAL A 219 -5.35 6.88 -8.50
N VAL A 220 -4.61 6.34 -9.48
CA VAL A 220 -3.26 6.79 -9.82
C VAL A 220 -3.28 8.22 -10.36
N GLN A 221 -4.16 8.55 -11.31
CA GLN A 221 -4.27 9.91 -11.86
C GLN A 221 -4.56 10.94 -10.76
N ARG A 222 -5.51 10.63 -9.86
CA ARG A 222 -5.81 11.51 -8.73
C ARG A 222 -4.62 11.67 -7.79
N ALA A 223 -3.88 10.59 -7.54
CA ALA A 223 -2.69 10.64 -6.70
C ALA A 223 -1.60 11.54 -7.31
N THR A 224 -1.41 11.45 -8.63
CA THR A 224 -0.54 12.34 -9.40
C THR A 224 -0.99 13.80 -9.29
N GLU A 225 -2.28 14.09 -9.49
CA GLU A 225 -2.84 15.45 -9.33
C GLU A 225 -2.61 16.06 -7.95
N LEU A 226 -2.57 15.22 -6.91
CA LEU A 226 -2.32 15.61 -5.52
C LEU A 226 -0.83 15.62 -5.15
N GLU A 227 0.06 15.35 -6.11
CA GLU A 227 1.51 15.28 -5.91
C GLU A 227 1.95 14.26 -4.84
N ILE A 228 1.19 13.18 -4.63
CA ILE A 228 1.48 12.16 -3.59
C ILE A 228 2.41 11.06 -4.10
N GLY A 229 3.62 11.42 -4.55
CA GLY A 229 4.65 10.48 -4.96
C GLY A 229 5.17 10.73 -6.38
N ILE A 230 5.61 9.67 -7.06
CA ILE A 230 6.10 9.77 -8.44
C ILE A 230 5.04 10.31 -9.39
N GLN A 231 5.49 11.06 -10.39
CA GLN A 231 4.67 11.76 -11.37
C GLN A 231 4.79 11.14 -12.76
N ILE A 232 5.92 10.49 -13.06
CA ILE A 232 6.20 9.90 -14.37
C ILE A 232 6.96 8.57 -14.23
N PRO A 233 6.85 7.66 -15.21
CA PRO A 233 7.53 6.35 -15.16
C PRO A 233 9.04 6.42 -14.94
N GLN A 234 9.72 7.44 -15.47
CA GLN A 234 11.18 7.58 -15.40
C GLN A 234 11.71 7.83 -13.98
N GLN A 235 10.82 8.19 -13.06
CA GLN A 235 11.13 8.34 -11.63
C GLN A 235 11.07 7.01 -10.88
N LEU A 236 10.63 5.94 -11.52
CA LEU A 236 10.50 4.61 -10.92
C LEU A 236 11.61 3.67 -11.40
N ALA A 237 12.13 2.87 -10.47
CA ALA A 237 12.99 1.73 -10.74
C ALA A 237 12.49 0.50 -9.98
N ILE A 238 12.69 -0.68 -10.57
CA ILE A 238 12.42 -1.98 -9.95
C ILE A 238 13.74 -2.74 -9.87
N GLU A 239 14.15 -3.11 -8.67
CA GLU A 239 15.40 -3.82 -8.41
C GLU A 239 15.13 -5.14 -7.70
N PHE A 240 15.82 -6.20 -8.10
CA PHE A 240 15.81 -7.47 -7.38
C PHE A 240 16.93 -7.53 -6.36
N VAL A 241 16.64 -8.08 -5.18
CA VAL A 241 17.67 -8.54 -4.26
C VAL A 241 17.89 -10.03 -4.46
N GLY A 242 19.13 -10.38 -4.82
CA GLY A 242 19.50 -11.75 -5.17
C GLY A 242 19.19 -12.12 -6.63
N GLU A 243 19.37 -13.39 -6.96
CA GLU A 243 19.10 -13.93 -8.30
C GLU A 243 17.71 -14.59 -8.32
N PRO A 244 16.69 -13.95 -8.91
CA PRO A 244 15.35 -14.54 -8.98
C PRO A 244 15.31 -15.71 -9.96
N LEU A 245 14.39 -16.65 -9.74
CA LEU A 245 14.10 -17.70 -10.72
C LEU A 245 13.72 -17.09 -12.09
N PRO A 246 14.14 -17.70 -13.22
CA PRO A 246 13.87 -17.16 -14.55
C PRO A 246 12.39 -16.83 -14.81
N ALA A 247 11.47 -17.70 -14.37
CA ALA A 247 10.03 -17.48 -14.52
C ALA A 247 9.53 -16.26 -13.73
N VAL A 248 10.07 -16.02 -12.53
CA VAL A 248 9.72 -14.82 -11.73
C VAL A 248 10.29 -13.57 -12.37
N ARG A 249 11.54 -13.63 -12.85
CA ARG A 249 12.18 -12.52 -13.57
C ARG A 249 11.37 -12.14 -14.82
N GLU A 250 10.88 -13.12 -15.57
CA GLU A 250 10.06 -12.91 -16.76
C GLU A 250 8.74 -12.19 -16.42
N VAL A 251 8.03 -12.66 -15.39
CA VAL A 251 6.80 -12.02 -14.91
C VAL A 251 7.07 -10.58 -14.47
N ILE A 252 8.12 -10.34 -13.68
CA ILE A 252 8.46 -8.99 -13.23
C ILE A 252 8.92 -8.09 -14.39
N GLY A 253 9.55 -8.64 -15.42
CA GLY A 253 9.83 -7.93 -16.65
C GLY A 253 8.57 -7.45 -17.38
N ARG A 254 7.51 -8.27 -17.42
CA ARG A 254 6.21 -7.86 -17.96
C ARG A 254 5.53 -6.80 -17.09
N VAL A 255 5.55 -6.99 -15.77
CA VAL A 255 5.04 -6.01 -14.79
C VAL A 255 5.73 -4.65 -14.99
N ALA A 256 7.06 -4.64 -15.09
CA ALA A 256 7.82 -3.42 -15.33
C ALA A 256 7.48 -2.77 -16.68
N GLY A 257 7.40 -3.58 -17.75
CA GLY A 257 6.99 -3.11 -19.08
C GLY A 257 5.59 -2.50 -19.09
N ARG A 258 4.66 -3.08 -18.33
CA ARG A 258 3.28 -2.58 -18.16
C ARG A 258 3.24 -1.21 -17.47
N ILE A 259 4.13 -0.98 -16.51
CA ILE A 259 4.26 0.31 -15.80
C ILE A 259 5.11 1.31 -16.62
N GLY A 260 5.75 0.88 -17.71
CA GLY A 260 6.63 1.71 -18.52
C GLY A 260 8.01 1.95 -17.91
N VAL A 261 8.46 1.03 -17.04
CA VAL A 261 9.78 1.07 -16.40
C VAL A 261 10.74 0.16 -17.17
N PRO A 262 11.94 0.65 -17.56
CA PRO A 262 12.95 -0.21 -18.15
C PRO A 262 13.42 -1.25 -17.12
N PHE A 263 13.42 -2.52 -17.51
CA PHE A 263 13.80 -3.64 -16.66
C PHE A 263 14.93 -4.45 -17.31
N ALA A 264 16.00 -4.67 -16.55
CA ALA A 264 17.24 -5.31 -17.01
C ALA A 264 17.42 -6.72 -16.42
#